data_AF-A0A9D3RJH2-F1
#
_entry.id   AF-A0A9D3RJH2-F1
#
_cell.length_a   1.000
_cell.length_b   1.000
_cell.length_c   1.000
_cell.angle_alpha   90.00
_cell.angle_beta   90.00
_cell.angle_gamma   90.00
#
_symmetry.space_group_name_H-M   'P 1'
#
loop_
_entity.id
_entity.type
_entity.pdbx_description
1 polymer ?
#
loop_
_entity_poly.entity_id
_entity_poly.type
_entity_poly.pdbx_seq_one_letter_code
_entity_poly.pdbx_strand_id
1 'polypeptide(L)'
;SQVQHTERQIKAEFEKLHQFLREEEEARLAALMEEEEHKSQIMKEKIENITGHISTLTDKITAIEKAMDTEDTSILQSYKNIKERAQCTLQDPELLSGALIDVAKHLGNLKFRVWEKMQEMVQYTPVVLDPNTVRATVSL
;
A
#
# COMPACT_ATOMS: atom_id res chain seq x y z
N SER A 1 14.96 48.96 1.51
CA SER A 1 14.54 49.47 0.17
C SER A 1 13.35 48.67 -0.35
N GLN A 2 12.65 49.17 -1.37
CA GLN A 2 11.56 48.44 -2.05
C GLN A 2 12.03 47.07 -2.58
N VAL A 3 13.27 46.99 -3.06
CA VAL A 3 13.92 45.74 -3.49
C VAL A 3 13.95 44.71 -2.37
N GLN A 4 14.51 45.05 -1.20
CA GLN A 4 14.63 44.13 -0.06
C GLN A 4 13.27 43.68 0.50
N HIS A 5 12.23 44.52 0.37
CA HIS A 5 10.88 44.15 0.79
C HIS A 5 10.26 43.16 -0.20
N THR A 6 10.34 43.46 -1.50
CA THR A 6 9.86 42.58 -2.58
C THR A 6 10.57 41.24 -2.56
N GLU A 7 11.89 41.22 -2.36
CA GLU A 7 12.69 40.00 -2.24
C GLU A 7 12.21 39.12 -1.08
N ARG A 8 11.92 39.71 0.08
CA ARG A 8 11.37 38.97 1.23
C ARG A 8 10.00 38.38 0.93
N GLN A 9 9.12 39.10 0.23
CA GLN A 9 7.81 38.58 -0.16
C GLN A 9 7.94 37.41 -1.15
N ILE A 10 8.79 37.54 -2.18
CA ILE A 10 9.04 36.45 -3.15
C ILE A 10 9.53 35.21 -2.41
N LYS A 11 10.52 35.36 -1.52
CA LYS A 11 11.04 34.23 -0.73
C LYS A 11 9.97 33.59 0.14
N ALA A 12 9.10 34.38 0.77
CA ALA A 12 8.01 33.86 1.60
C ALA A 12 6.98 33.06 0.78
N GLU A 13 6.61 33.51 -0.42
CA GLU A 13 5.68 32.77 -1.28
C GLU A 13 6.28 31.45 -1.79
N PHE A 14 7.55 31.46 -2.19
CA PHE A 14 8.24 30.22 -2.58
C PHE A 14 8.40 29.24 -1.43
N GLU A 15 8.63 29.73 -0.20
CA GLU A 15 8.74 28.84 0.96
C GLU A 15 7.41 28.12 1.25
N LYS A 16 6.25 28.78 1.08
CA LYS A 16 4.95 28.13 1.19
C LYS A 16 4.78 27.01 0.16
N LEU A 17 5.18 27.26 -1.09
CA LEU A 17 5.14 26.25 -2.15
C LEU A 17 6.07 25.06 -1.83
N HIS A 18 7.28 25.33 -1.34
CA HIS A 18 8.21 24.28 -0.94
C HIS A 18 7.67 23.46 0.24
N GLN A 19 7.06 24.11 1.23
CA GLN A 19 6.45 23.43 2.36
C GLN A 19 5.36 22.46 1.91
N PHE A 20 4.45 22.92 1.05
CA PHE A 20 3.41 22.06 0.48
C PHE A 20 3.98 20.87 -0.29
N LEU A 21 5.01 21.07 -1.10
CA LEU A 21 5.61 19.97 -1.87
C LEU A 21 6.23 18.92 -0.95
N ARG A 22 6.85 19.34 0.16
CA ARG A 22 7.38 18.42 1.19
C ARG A 22 6.26 17.61 1.84
N GLU A 23 5.16 18.28 2.22
CA GLU A 23 4.00 17.62 2.83
C GLU A 23 3.34 16.61 1.89
N GLU A 24 3.17 16.96 0.61
CA GLU A 24 2.59 16.05 -0.40
C GLU A 24 3.54 14.88 -0.73
N GLU A 25 4.87 15.09 -0.70
CA GLU A 25 5.87 14.03 -0.80
C GLU A 25 5.79 13.07 0.41
N GLU A 26 5.80 13.61 1.62
CA GLU A 26 5.71 12.84 2.87
C GLU A 26 4.42 12.01 2.93
N ALA A 27 3.27 12.61 2.61
CA ALA A 27 1.98 11.92 2.58
C ALA A 27 1.97 10.75 1.58
N ARG A 28 2.64 10.89 0.43
CA ARG A 28 2.74 9.82 -0.57
C ARG A 28 3.68 8.71 -0.15
N LEU A 29 4.82 9.06 0.44
CA LEU A 29 5.75 8.07 0.99
C LEU A 29 5.09 7.28 2.12
N ALA A 30 4.31 7.93 2.98
CA ALA A 30 3.54 7.26 4.02
C ALA A 30 2.52 6.27 3.42
N ALA A 31 1.75 6.68 2.39
CA ALA A 31 0.80 5.81 1.71
C ALA A 31 1.48 4.62 0.98
N LEU A 32 2.71 4.80 0.50
CA LEU A 32 3.52 3.73 -0.09
C LEU A 32 3.98 2.72 0.99
N MET A 33 4.46 3.21 2.14
CA MET A 33 4.87 2.36 3.26
C MET A 33 3.70 1.57 3.83
N GLU A 34 2.53 2.19 3.98
CA GLU A 34 1.30 1.50 4.42
C GLU A 34 0.92 0.36 3.46
N GLU A 35 1.02 0.59 2.15
CA GLU A 35 0.75 -0.43 1.15
C GLU A 35 1.75 -1.60 1.22
N GLU A 36 3.04 -1.30 1.39
CA GLU A 36 4.08 -2.31 1.56
C GLU A 36 3.82 -3.17 2.80
N GLU A 37 3.56 -2.53 3.94
CA GLU A 37 3.29 -3.23 5.20
C GLU A 37 2.06 -4.12 5.09
N HIS A 38 0.96 -3.59 4.55
CA HIS A 38 -0.27 -4.35 4.35
C HIS A 38 -0.07 -5.59 3.46
N LYS A 39 0.63 -5.43 2.34
CA LYS A 39 0.91 -6.54 1.40
C LYS A 39 1.87 -7.56 2.00
N SER A 40 2.85 -7.12 2.77
CA SER A 40 3.78 -7.99 3.50
C SER A 40 3.05 -8.83 4.54
N GLN A 41 2.15 -8.22 5.31
CA GLN A 41 1.36 -8.91 6.32
C GLN A 41 0.43 -9.97 5.70
N ILE A 42 -0.26 -9.64 4.61
CA ILE A 42 -1.08 -10.61 3.86
C ILE A 42 -0.23 -11.79 3.37
N MET A 43 0.97 -11.52 2.85
CA MET A 43 1.87 -12.58 2.38
C MET A 43 2.29 -13.51 3.52
N LYS A 44 2.61 -12.94 4.69
CA LYS A 44 2.97 -13.70 5.88
C LYS A 44 1.86 -14.64 6.32
N GLU A 45 0.63 -14.14 6.42
CA GLU A 45 -0.53 -14.95 6.82
C GLU A 45 -0.80 -16.10 5.84
N LYS A 46 -0.62 -15.87 4.52
CA LYS A 46 -0.75 -16.93 3.51
C LYS A 46 0.36 -17.97 3.63
N ILE A 47 1.60 -17.56 3.88
CA ILE A 47 2.71 -18.50 4.12
C ILE A 47 2.43 -19.35 5.35
N GLU A 48 1.94 -18.76 6.44
CA GLU A 48 1.57 -19.49 7.66
C GLU A 48 0.43 -20.49 7.39
N ASN A 49 -0.60 -20.08 6.65
CA ASN A 49 -1.70 -20.96 6.27
C ASN A 49 -1.22 -22.16 5.42
N ILE A 50 -0.41 -21.90 4.38
CA ILE A 50 0.17 -22.96 3.53
C ILE A 50 1.06 -23.89 4.36
N THR A 51 1.89 -23.33 5.25
CA THR A 51 2.73 -24.13 6.16
C THR A 51 1.87 -25.04 7.03
N GLY A 52 0.76 -24.54 7.58
CA GLY A 52 -0.20 -25.35 8.34
C GLY A 52 -0.85 -26.47 7.52
N HIS A 53 -1.21 -26.19 6.26
CA HIS A 53 -1.71 -27.21 5.34
C HIS A 53 -0.66 -28.29 5.06
N ILE A 54 0.60 -27.90 4.83
CA ILE A 54 1.72 -28.82 4.63
C ILE A 54 1.91 -29.71 5.86
N SER A 55 1.92 -29.13 7.07
CA SER A 55 2.03 -29.92 8.31
C SER A 55 0.88 -30.92 8.46
N THR A 56 -0.36 -30.49 8.22
CA THR A 56 -1.54 -31.38 8.31
C THR A 56 -1.45 -32.53 7.31
N LEU A 57 -1.03 -32.25 6.08
CA LEU A 57 -0.82 -33.28 5.06
C LEU A 57 0.31 -34.24 5.45
N THR A 58 1.40 -33.71 5.98
CA THR A 58 2.55 -34.50 6.45
C THR A 58 2.15 -35.46 7.57
N ASP A 59 1.37 -34.99 8.54
CA ASP A 59 0.85 -35.82 9.64
C ASP A 59 -0.08 -36.93 9.13
N LYS A 60 -0.94 -36.62 8.15
CA LYS A 60 -1.82 -37.61 7.52
C LYS A 60 -1.02 -38.67 6.77
N ILE A 61 -0.03 -38.27 5.95
CA ILE A 61 0.84 -39.18 5.22
C ILE A 61 1.57 -40.09 6.20
N THR A 62 2.21 -39.53 7.22
CA THR A 62 2.93 -40.30 8.25
C THR A 62 2.02 -41.28 8.99
N ALA A 63 0.78 -40.89 9.30
CA ALA A 63 -0.18 -41.76 9.95
C ALA A 63 -0.63 -42.92 9.04
N ILE A 64 -0.77 -42.67 7.74
CA ILE A 64 -1.10 -43.69 6.73
C ILE A 64 0.08 -44.66 6.56
N GLU A 65 1.29 -44.14 6.41
CA GLU A 65 2.52 -44.95 6.29
C GLU A 65 2.67 -45.91 7.48
N LYS A 66 2.47 -45.43 8.71
CA LYS A 66 2.51 -46.28 9.92
C LYS A 66 1.42 -47.35 9.95
N ALA A 67 0.21 -47.03 9.47
CA ALA A 67 -0.87 -48.02 9.39
C ALA A 67 -0.56 -49.10 8.34
N MET A 68 0.15 -48.75 7.28
CA MET A 68 0.59 -49.67 6.22
C MET A 68 1.83 -50.50 6.61
N ASP A 69 2.58 -50.11 7.64
CA ASP A 69 3.73 -50.86 8.17
C ASP A 69 3.30 -52.04 9.10
N THR A 70 2.00 -52.35 9.17
CA THR A 70 1.45 -53.46 9.96
C THR A 70 1.26 -54.72 9.12
N GLU A 71 1.03 -55.89 9.74
CA GLU A 71 0.79 -57.14 9.01
C GLU A 71 -0.39 -57.02 8.02
N ASP A 72 -0.26 -57.66 6.84
CA ASP A 72 -1.23 -57.57 5.73
C ASP A 72 -2.69 -57.84 6.14
N THR A 73 -2.91 -58.74 7.09
CA THR A 73 -4.25 -59.08 7.61
C THR A 73 -4.86 -57.92 8.42
N SER A 74 -4.04 -57.14 9.12
CA SER A 74 -4.44 -55.96 9.89
C SER A 74 -4.73 -54.76 9.00
N ILE A 75 -4.01 -54.62 7.88
CA ILE A 75 -4.29 -53.61 6.84
C ILE A 75 -5.66 -53.85 6.21
N LEU A 76 -5.99 -55.10 5.87
CA LEU A 76 -7.31 -55.45 5.31
C LEU A 76 -8.47 -55.10 6.26
N GLN A 77 -8.28 -55.31 7.57
CA GLN A 77 -9.28 -54.94 8.58
C GLN A 77 -9.40 -53.42 8.77
N SER A 78 -8.30 -52.67 8.59
CA SER A 78 -8.25 -51.22 8.80
C SER A 78 -8.37 -50.39 7.50
N TYR A 79 -8.51 -51.04 6.35
CA TYR A 79 -8.56 -50.40 5.02
C TYR A 79 -9.57 -49.27 4.93
N LYS A 80 -10.77 -49.45 5.49
CA LYS A 80 -11.81 -48.41 5.50
C LYS A 80 -11.36 -47.14 6.21
N ASN A 81 -10.68 -47.29 7.35
CA ASN A 81 -10.13 -46.17 8.13
C ASN A 81 -8.97 -45.49 7.39
N ILE A 82 -8.10 -46.26 6.73
CA ILE A 82 -7.00 -45.72 5.92
C ILE A 82 -7.55 -44.91 4.74
N LYS A 83 -8.56 -45.45 4.03
CA LYS A 83 -9.23 -44.79 2.91
C LYS A 83 -9.90 -43.47 3.33
N GLU A 84 -10.63 -43.46 4.44
CA GLU A 84 -11.24 -42.24 4.98
C GLU A 84 -10.19 -41.20 5.37
N ARG A 85 -9.07 -41.63 5.96
CA ARG A 85 -7.97 -40.73 6.35
C ARG A 85 -7.21 -40.14 5.15
N ALA A 86 -7.07 -40.92 4.09
CA ALA A 86 -6.44 -40.50 2.82
C ALA A 86 -7.29 -39.47 2.08
N GLN A 87 -8.59 -39.40 2.36
CA GLN A 87 -9.46 -38.41 1.74
C GLN A 87 -9.11 -37.01 2.28
N CYS A 88 -8.55 -36.17 1.41
CA CYS A 88 -8.20 -34.80 1.72
C CYS A 88 -9.23 -33.83 1.16
N THR A 89 -9.74 -32.96 2.04
CA THR A 89 -10.70 -31.89 1.71
C THR A 89 -10.10 -30.51 1.96
N LEU A 90 -8.77 -30.40 2.01
CA LEU A 90 -8.10 -29.12 2.18
C LEU A 90 -8.36 -28.25 0.95
N GLN A 91 -8.68 -26.98 1.17
CA GLN A 91 -8.82 -26.02 0.08
C GLN A 91 -7.45 -25.70 -0.52
N ASP A 92 -7.43 -25.53 -1.83
CA ASP A 92 -6.25 -25.06 -2.54
C ASP A 92 -5.91 -23.62 -2.12
N PRO A 93 -4.61 -23.28 -1.99
CA PRO A 93 -4.21 -21.91 -1.72
C PRO A 93 -4.62 -20.97 -2.86
N GLU A 94 -5.33 -19.89 -2.54
CA GLU A 94 -5.69 -18.86 -3.53
C GLU A 94 -4.47 -18.07 -4.03
N LEU A 95 -4.41 -17.86 -5.34
CA LEU A 95 -3.49 -16.92 -5.99
C LEU A 95 -3.92 -15.47 -5.72
N LEU A 96 -3.07 -14.71 -5.04
CA LEU A 96 -3.32 -13.29 -4.79
C LEU A 96 -3.01 -12.44 -6.03
N SER A 97 -4.04 -11.89 -6.65
CA SER A 97 -3.88 -10.75 -7.55
C SER A 97 -3.60 -9.50 -6.72
N GLY A 98 -2.58 -8.71 -7.10
CA GLY A 98 -2.24 -7.46 -6.40
C GLY A 98 -1.20 -7.57 -5.28
N ALA A 99 -0.42 -8.66 -5.23
CA ALA A 99 0.64 -8.84 -4.23
C ALA A 99 1.81 -7.84 -4.36
N LEU A 100 2.03 -7.29 -5.56
CA LEU A 100 3.09 -6.31 -5.82
C LEU A 100 2.60 -4.89 -5.56
N ILE A 101 3.52 -4.00 -5.21
CA ILE A 101 3.25 -2.55 -5.07
C ILE A 101 2.61 -1.99 -6.34
N ASP A 102 1.55 -1.22 -6.17
CA ASP A 102 0.86 -0.52 -7.24
C ASP A 102 1.60 0.77 -7.60
N VAL A 103 2.66 0.61 -8.40
CA VAL A 103 3.49 1.72 -8.87
C VAL A 103 2.66 2.77 -9.61
N ALA A 104 1.63 2.35 -10.36
CA ALA A 104 0.78 3.25 -11.11
C ALA A 104 -0.11 4.11 -10.20
N LYS A 105 -0.61 3.57 -9.09
CA LYS A 105 -1.32 4.33 -8.06
C LYS A 105 -0.47 5.45 -7.45
N HIS A 106 0.82 5.18 -7.20
CA HIS A 106 1.73 6.13 -6.55
C HIS A 106 2.33 7.16 -7.51
N LEU A 107 2.79 6.72 -8.69
CA LEU A 107 3.51 7.56 -9.65
C LEU A 107 2.65 8.03 -10.84
N GLY A 108 1.50 7.40 -11.07
CA GLY A 108 0.61 7.72 -12.18
C GLY A 108 0.10 9.16 -12.09
N ASN A 109 0.39 9.95 -13.11
CA ASN A 109 0.03 11.37 -13.20
C ASN A 109 0.45 12.19 -11.96
N LEU A 110 1.55 11.81 -11.30
CA LEU A 110 2.00 12.43 -10.05
C LEU A 110 2.05 13.96 -10.14
N LYS A 111 2.81 14.49 -11.10
CA LYS A 111 2.99 15.95 -11.27
C LYS A 111 1.67 16.68 -11.48
N PHE A 112 0.74 16.08 -12.25
CA PHE A 112 -0.58 16.65 -12.51
C PHE A 112 -1.43 16.69 -11.25
N ARG A 113 -1.48 15.59 -10.48
CA ARG A 113 -2.26 15.52 -9.22
C ARG A 113 -1.73 16.49 -8.16
N VAL A 114 -0.40 16.62 -8.07
CA VAL A 114 0.24 17.59 -7.16
C VAL A 114 -0.12 19.02 -7.57
N TRP A 115 -0.07 19.33 -8.87
CA TRP A 115 -0.46 20.63 -9.39
C TRP A 115 -1.95 20.93 -9.15
N GLU A 116 -2.85 19.96 -9.38
CA GLU A 116 -4.29 20.10 -9.15
C GLU A 116 -4.59 20.47 -7.69
N LYS A 117 -4.00 19.75 -6.73
CA LYS A 117 -4.09 20.10 -5.30
C LYS A 117 -3.49 21.47 -4.97
N MET A 118 -2.40 21.83 -5.64
CA MET A 118 -1.78 23.14 -5.45
C MET A 118 -2.73 24.28 -5.85
N GLN A 119 -3.61 24.07 -6.84
CA GLN A 119 -4.59 25.08 -7.24
C GLN A 119 -5.56 25.43 -6.11
N GLU A 120 -5.92 24.48 -5.24
CA GLU A 120 -6.84 24.72 -4.12
C GLU A 120 -6.26 25.70 -3.08
N MET A 121 -4.93 25.77 -2.98
CA MET A 121 -4.24 26.68 -2.06
C MET A 121 -3.95 28.06 -2.65
N VAL A 122 -3.99 28.21 -3.97
CA VAL A 122 -3.61 29.45 -4.64
C VAL A 122 -4.87 30.27 -4.91
N GLN A 123 -4.97 31.43 -4.25
CA GLN A 123 -5.99 32.42 -4.61
C GLN A 123 -5.56 33.17 -5.87
N TYR A 124 -6.27 32.96 -6.96
CA TYR A 124 -6.10 33.77 -8.16
C TYR A 124 -6.87 35.09 -8.01
N THR A 125 -6.12 36.19 -7.84
CA THR A 125 -6.70 37.53 -7.88
C THR A 125 -6.47 38.11 -9.28
N PRO A 126 -7.52 38.25 -10.12
CA PRO A 126 -7.37 38.70 -11.51
C PRO A 126 -6.86 40.15 -11.63
N VAL A 127 -6.92 40.93 -10.55
CA VAL A 127 -6.44 42.32 -10.51
C VAL A 127 -5.32 42.43 -9.46
N VAL A 128 -4.13 42.80 -9.92
CA VAL A 128 -2.99 43.14 -9.05
C VAL A 128 -2.84 44.66 -9.06
N LEU A 129 -3.02 45.29 -7.90
CA LEU A 129 -2.81 46.74 -7.76
C LEU A 129 -1.31 47.02 -7.72
N ASP A 130 -0.83 47.83 -8.66
CA ASP A 130 0.56 48.28 -8.67
C ASP A 130 0.75 49.43 -7.66
N PRO A 131 1.51 49.22 -6.57
CA PRO A 131 1.74 50.26 -5.57
C PRO A 131 2.44 51.52 -6.11
N ASN A 132 3.06 51.46 -7.30
CA ASN A 132 3.65 52.65 -7.94
C ASN A 132 2.63 53.44 -8.79
N THR A 133 1.48 52.84 -9.11
CA THR A 133 0.43 53.43 -9.96
C THR A 133 -0.83 53.79 -9.16
N VAL A 134 -1.03 53.22 -7.97
CA VAL A 134 -2.12 53.58 -7.06
C VAL A 134 -1.83 54.94 -6.39
N ARG A 135 -2.28 56.01 -7.04
CA ARG A 135 -2.36 57.35 -6.43
C ARG A 135 -3.35 57.30 -5.26
N ALA A 136 -3.00 57.89 -4.13
CA ALA A 136 -3.80 57.93 -2.89
C ALA A 136 -5.09 58.77 -2.98
N THR A 137 -5.99 58.42 -3.90
CA THR A 137 -7.34 59.00 -4.02
C THR A 137 -8.40 57.91 -4.15
N VAL A 138 -8.20 56.78 -3.46
CA VAL A 138 -9.34 55.92 -3.08
C VAL A 138 -9.54 56.13 -1.59
N SER A 139 -10.28 57.18 -1.26
CA SER A 139 -10.93 57.32 0.04
C SER A 139 -12.15 56.39 0.03
N LEU A 140 -12.20 55.44 0.95
CA LEU A 140 -13.45 54.84 1.42
C LEU A 140 -14.07 55.76 2.47
#